data_AF-A0A0U3NGC3-F1
#
_entry.id   AF-A0A0U3NGC3-F1
#
_cell.length_a   1.000
_cell.length_b   1.000
_cell.length_c   1.000
_cell.angle_alpha   90.00
_cell.angle_beta   90.00
_cell.angle_gamma   90.00
#
_symmetry.space_group_name_H-M   'P 1'
#
loop_
_entity.id
_entity.type
_entity.pdbx_description
1 polymer ?
#
loop_
_entity_poly.entity_id
_entity_poly.type
_entity_poly.pdbx_seq_one_letter_code
_entity_poly.pdbx_strand_id
1 'polypeptide(L)'
;MQHRFFLLRSKQAWSAASLTLVLGVFPAQAQNLSGTGTADVSAGQTWVSNADNSSSVWSGTLQGAGNFEKAGTGTLTFSGTNTYTGTTTVSGGKWPCHL
;
A
#
# COMPACT_ATOMS: atom_id res chain seq x y z
N MET A 1 -3.88 44.98 -37.47
CA MET A 1 -3.00 44.06 -36.71
C MET A 1 -3.75 43.57 -35.48
N GLN A 2 -4.15 42.29 -35.52
CA GLN A 2 -4.49 41.33 -34.45
C GLN A 2 -5.32 41.88 -33.25
N HIS A 3 -6.65 41.98 -33.33
CA HIS A 3 -7.67 40.94 -33.03
C HIS A 3 -7.57 40.27 -31.65
N ARG A 4 -8.35 40.83 -30.73
CA ARG A 4 -8.73 40.27 -29.42
C ARG A 4 -9.40 38.90 -29.60
N PHE A 5 -8.88 37.84 -28.97
CA PHE A 5 -9.64 36.61 -28.77
C PHE A 5 -9.37 36.00 -27.38
N PHE A 6 -10.44 35.99 -26.60
CA PHE A 6 -10.62 35.41 -25.29
C PHE A 6 -10.71 33.88 -25.43
N LEU A 7 -9.68 33.14 -25.02
CA LEU A 7 -9.82 31.70 -24.75
C LEU A 7 -9.38 31.38 -23.33
N LEU A 8 -10.44 31.19 -22.55
CA LEU A 8 -10.60 30.50 -21.29
C LEU A 8 -9.39 29.65 -20.83
N ARG A 9 -9.03 29.89 -19.57
CA ARG A 9 -8.28 29.02 -18.67
C ARG A 9 -8.65 27.55 -18.87
N SER A 10 -7.94 26.82 -19.74
CA SER A 10 -7.88 25.36 -19.65
C SER A 10 -6.51 25.01 -19.07
N LYS A 11 -6.40 25.24 -17.76
CA LYS A 11 -5.54 24.37 -16.96
C LYS A 11 -6.02 22.97 -17.29
N GLN A 12 -5.23 22.24 -18.07
CA GLN A 12 -5.39 20.80 -18.20
C GLN A 12 -5.18 20.26 -16.80
N ALA A 13 -6.26 20.19 -16.04
CA ALA A 13 -6.32 19.40 -14.84
C ALA A 13 -6.27 17.97 -15.36
N TRP A 14 -5.05 17.47 -15.60
CA TRP A 14 -4.79 16.06 -15.40
C TRP A 14 -5.14 15.80 -13.95
N SER A 15 -6.39 15.45 -13.71
CA SER A 15 -6.79 14.93 -12.41
C SER A 15 -5.87 13.75 -12.17
N ALA A 16 -4.97 13.88 -11.21
CA ALA A 16 -4.17 12.76 -10.77
C ALA A 16 -5.16 11.69 -10.31
N ALA A 17 -5.41 10.69 -11.16
CA ALA A 17 -6.19 9.53 -10.76
C ALA A 17 -5.33 8.79 -9.75
N SER A 18 -5.68 8.89 -8.47
CA SER A 18 -5.05 8.11 -7.42
C SER A 18 -5.35 6.64 -7.70
N LEU A 19 -4.37 5.87 -8.18
CA LEU A 19 -4.50 4.43 -8.32
C LEU A 19 -4.50 3.80 -6.93
N THR A 20 -5.62 3.18 -6.55
CA THR A 20 -5.71 2.37 -5.33
C THR A 20 -5.54 0.91 -5.69
N LEU A 21 -4.51 0.28 -5.15
CA LEU A 21 -4.35 -1.17 -5.23
C LEU A 21 -5.25 -1.80 -4.16
N VAL A 22 -6.27 -2.55 -4.57
CA VAL A 22 -7.09 -3.33 -3.64
C VAL A 22 -6.43 -4.68 -3.44
N LEU A 23 -6.00 -4.95 -2.22
CA LEU A 23 -5.36 -6.19 -1.79
C LEU A 23 -6.44 -7.20 -1.42
N GLY A 24 -6.32 -8.42 -1.95
CA GLY A 24 -7.24 -9.52 -1.63
C GLY A 24 -8.44 -9.67 -2.56
N VAL A 25 -8.55 -8.94 -3.68
CA VAL A 25 -9.58 -9.24 -4.71
C VAL A 25 -9.24 -10.50 -5.52
N PHE A 26 -8.06 -11.07 -5.30
CA PHE A 26 -7.58 -12.36 -5.78
C PHE A 26 -7.25 -13.27 -4.58
N PRO A 27 -7.43 -14.60 -4.67
CA PRO A 27 -7.19 -15.50 -3.54
C PRO A 27 -5.76 -15.34 -3.00
N ALA A 28 -5.64 -15.33 -1.66
CA ALA A 28 -4.43 -15.11 -0.86
C ALA A 28 -3.13 -14.96 -1.66
N GLN A 29 -2.78 -13.71 -2.00
CA GLN A 29 -1.55 -13.39 -2.71
C GLN A 29 -0.44 -13.23 -1.67
N ALA A 30 0.57 -14.10 -1.72
CA ALA A 30 1.83 -13.92 -0.99
C ALA A 30 2.77 -13.09 -1.87
N GLN A 31 2.74 -11.77 -1.69
CA GLN A 31 3.53 -10.82 -2.50
C GLN A 31 4.09 -9.71 -1.63
N ASN A 32 5.29 -9.25 -1.97
CA ASN A 32 5.98 -8.22 -1.19
C ASN A 32 5.29 -6.88 -1.38
N LEU A 33 4.97 -6.22 -0.27
CA LEU A 33 4.42 -4.87 -0.32
C LEU A 33 5.58 -3.88 -0.39
N SER A 34 5.80 -3.28 -1.56
CA SER A 34 6.89 -2.33 -1.80
C SER A 34 6.44 -1.15 -2.65
N GLY A 35 6.98 0.04 -2.38
CA GLY A 35 6.75 1.24 -3.19
C GLY A 35 5.90 2.31 -2.50
N THR A 36 5.19 3.09 -3.32
CA THR A 36 4.34 4.22 -2.90
C THR A 36 2.94 4.04 -3.48
N GLY A 37 1.95 4.79 -2.97
CA GLY A 37 0.57 4.75 -3.45
C GLY A 37 -0.41 4.38 -2.33
N THR A 38 -1.64 4.00 -2.70
CA THR A 38 -2.64 3.54 -1.72
C THR A 38 -2.87 2.05 -1.89
N ALA A 39 -2.73 1.30 -0.80
CA ALA A 39 -3.02 -0.12 -0.72
C ALA A 39 -4.17 -0.35 0.26
N ASP A 40 -5.23 -1.00 -0.19
CA ASP A 40 -6.44 -1.28 0.61
C ASP A 40 -6.55 -2.77 0.92
N VAL A 41 -6.36 -3.16 2.19
CA VAL A 41 -6.66 -4.52 2.66
C VAL A 41 -8.13 -4.58 3.05
N SER A 42 -8.98 -4.94 2.09
CA SER A 42 -10.43 -4.96 2.29
C SER A 42 -10.87 -5.97 3.35
N ALA A 43 -11.95 -5.64 4.07
CA ALA A 43 -12.48 -6.48 5.15
C ALA A 43 -12.80 -7.90 4.64
N GLY A 44 -12.48 -8.92 5.45
CA GLY A 44 -12.65 -10.33 5.10
C GLY A 44 -11.51 -10.93 4.27
N GLN A 45 -10.56 -10.13 3.78
CA GLN A 45 -9.42 -10.61 3.03
C GLN A 45 -8.17 -10.73 3.90
N THR A 46 -7.26 -11.64 3.52
CA THR A 46 -5.92 -11.74 4.12
C THR A 46 -4.87 -11.47 3.05
N TRP A 47 -4.00 -10.49 3.29
CA TRP A 47 -2.82 -10.23 2.47
C TRP A 47 -1.58 -10.80 3.15
N VAL A 48 -0.71 -11.50 2.41
CA VAL A 48 0.55 -12.04 2.94
C VAL A 48 1.72 -11.31 2.28
N SER A 49 2.57 -10.66 3.07
CA SER A 49 3.74 -9.91 2.62
C SER A 49 5.06 -10.61 2.96
N ASN A 50 6.07 -10.46 2.10
CA ASN A 50 7.48 -10.84 2.34
C ASN A 50 7.69 -12.33 2.65
N ALA A 51 6.81 -13.19 2.15
CA ALA A 51 6.92 -14.65 2.29
C ALA A 51 8.19 -15.23 1.66
N ASP A 52 8.85 -14.50 0.76
CA ASP A 52 10.12 -14.84 0.12
C ASP A 52 11.36 -14.52 0.97
N ASN A 53 11.17 -14.09 2.24
CA ASN A 53 12.23 -13.63 3.15
C ASN A 53 12.95 -12.35 2.71
N SER A 54 12.46 -11.64 1.69
CA SER A 54 13.02 -10.36 1.29
C SER A 54 12.65 -9.25 2.27
N SER A 55 13.39 -8.14 2.22
CA SER A 55 13.04 -6.91 2.93
C SER A 55 12.40 -5.92 1.96
N SER A 56 11.39 -5.19 2.41
CA SER A 56 10.64 -4.24 1.58
C SER A 56 10.28 -2.98 2.37
N VAL A 57 10.13 -1.88 1.64
CA VAL A 57 9.71 -0.59 2.21
C VAL A 57 8.43 -0.16 1.51
N TRP A 58 7.40 0.12 2.30
CA TRP A 58 6.16 0.72 1.86
C TRP A 58 6.08 2.17 2.37
N SER A 59 6.24 3.10 1.45
CA SER A 59 6.15 4.55 1.69
C SER A 59 4.76 5.10 1.33
N GLY A 60 3.81 4.23 0.97
CA GLY A 60 2.45 4.60 0.63
C GLY A 60 1.49 4.58 1.83
N THR A 61 0.22 4.81 1.54
CA THR A 61 -0.88 4.67 2.49
C THR A 61 -1.39 3.24 2.50
N LEU A 62 -1.25 2.53 3.62
CA LEU A 62 -1.96 1.27 3.85
C LEU A 62 -3.27 1.57 4.58
N GLN A 63 -4.40 1.12 4.02
CA GLN A 63 -5.74 1.32 4.57
C GLN A 63 -6.53 0.01 4.56
N GLY A 64 -7.71 0.02 5.20
CA GLY A 64 -8.63 -1.12 5.22
C GLY A 64 -8.64 -1.87 6.56
N ALA A 65 -9.54 -2.84 6.66
CA ALA A 65 -9.86 -3.58 7.88
C ALA A 65 -9.69 -5.11 7.75
N GLY A 66 -9.15 -5.60 6.63
CA GLY A 66 -8.82 -7.01 6.45
C GLY A 66 -7.57 -7.43 7.23
N ASN A 67 -7.10 -8.65 7.06
CA ASN A 67 -5.96 -9.18 7.79
C ASN A 67 -4.67 -8.98 6.99
N PHE A 68 -3.59 -8.63 7.68
CA PHE A 68 -2.27 -8.46 7.10
C PHE A 68 -1.31 -9.44 7.77
N GLU A 69 -0.73 -10.34 7.00
CA GLU A 69 0.29 -11.25 7.46
C GLU A 69 1.66 -10.81 6.94
N LYS A 70 2.60 -10.60 7.85
CA LYS A 70 4.01 -10.49 7.52
C LYS A 70 4.65 -11.87 7.68
N ALA A 71 4.85 -12.54 6.55
CA ALA A 71 5.56 -13.82 6.48
C ALA A 71 7.04 -13.61 6.18
N GLY A 72 7.85 -14.64 6.42
CA GLY A 72 9.29 -14.65 6.12
C GLY A 72 10.17 -13.80 7.05
N THR A 73 11.48 -14.02 7.00
CA THR A 73 12.45 -13.44 7.95
C THR A 73 12.88 -12.01 7.66
N GLY A 74 12.63 -11.50 6.45
CA GLY A 74 13.00 -10.15 6.05
C GLY A 74 12.16 -9.07 6.73
N THR A 75 12.58 -7.81 6.60
CA THR A 75 11.94 -6.68 7.29
C THR A 75 10.97 -5.97 6.35
N LEU A 76 9.74 -5.72 6.82
CA LEU A 76 8.81 -4.80 6.16
C LEU A 76 8.76 -3.49 6.94
N THR A 77 9.19 -2.41 6.30
CA THR A 77 9.19 -1.07 6.90
C THR A 77 8.05 -0.25 6.31
N PHE A 78 7.17 0.26 7.16
CA PHE A 78 6.16 1.23 6.80
C PHE A 78 6.67 2.64 7.11
N SER A 79 6.94 3.44 6.08
CA SER A 79 7.39 4.84 6.20
C SER A 79 6.31 5.85 5.84
N GLY A 80 5.19 5.40 5.24
CA GLY A 80 4.03 6.22 4.91
C GLY A 80 2.96 6.25 6.00
N THR A 81 1.87 6.97 5.73
CA THR A 81 0.70 7.09 6.62
C THR A 81 -0.14 5.82 6.56
N ASN A 82 -0.28 5.08 7.66
CA ASN A 82 -1.12 3.88 7.68
C ASN A 82 -2.42 4.17 8.43
N THR A 83 -3.55 4.01 7.75
CA THR A 83 -4.91 4.07 8.32
C THR A 83 -5.53 2.67 8.47
N TYR A 84 -4.72 1.63 8.27
CA TYR A 84 -5.07 0.24 8.44
C TYR A 84 -5.52 -0.06 9.89
N THR A 85 -6.69 -0.67 10.03
CA THR A 85 -7.30 -1.01 11.33
C THR A 85 -7.50 -2.51 11.53
N GLY A 86 -7.08 -3.32 10.57
CA GLY A 86 -7.25 -4.77 10.62
C GLY A 86 -6.20 -5.49 11.48
N THR A 87 -6.24 -6.82 11.46
CA THR A 87 -5.32 -7.64 12.28
C THR A 87 -3.99 -7.89 11.58
N THR A 88 -2.89 -7.53 12.24
CA THR A 88 -1.53 -7.83 11.77
C THR A 88 -1.01 -9.11 12.43
N THR A 89 -0.75 -10.15 11.63
CA THR A 89 -0.05 -11.36 12.07
C THR A 89 1.38 -11.32 11.57
N VAL A 90 2.37 -11.58 12.43
CA VAL A 90 3.79 -11.68 12.02
C VAL A 90 4.22 -13.13 12.22
N SER A 91 4.26 -13.90 11.15
CA SER A 91 4.60 -15.32 11.16
C SER A 91 6.10 -15.58 10.91
N GLY A 92 6.88 -14.54 10.60
CA GLY A 92 8.34 -14.60 10.48
C GLY A 92 9.00 -13.24 10.74
N GLY A 93 10.11 -13.25 11.48
CA GLY A 93 10.84 -12.05 11.91
C GLY A 93 11.07 -12.06 13.42
N LYS A 94 12.33 -11.89 13.81
CA LYS A 94 12.73 -11.87 15.23
C LYS A 94 12.28 -10.55 15.84
N TRP A 95 11.18 -10.54 16.58
CA TRP A 95 10.96 -9.52 17.61
C TRP A 95 11.98 -9.80 18.72
N PRO A 96 13.01 -8.96 18.92
CA PRO A 96 13.97 -9.22 19.98
C PRO A 96 13.28 -8.91 21.31
N CYS A 97 12.77 -9.93 21.99
CA CYS A 97 12.63 -9.87 23.43
C CYS A 97 14.05 -9.99 24.02
N HIS A 98 14.60 -8.86 24.45
CA HIS A 98 15.77 -8.83 25.32
C HIS A 98 15.31 -9.30 26.70
N LEU A 99 15.89 -10.39 27.19
CA LEU A 99 15.79 -10.86 28.58
C LEU A 99 16.99 -10.32 29.36
#